data_AF-A0A9N9D650-F1
#
_entry.id   AF-A0A9N9D650-F1
#
_cell.length_a   1.000
_cell.length_b   1.000
_cell.length_c   1.000
_cell.angle_alpha   90.00
_cell.angle_beta   90.00
_cell.angle_gamma   90.00
#
_symmetry.space_group_name_H-M   'P 1'
#
loop_
_entity.id
_entity.type
_entity.pdbx_description
1 polymer ?
#
loop_
_entity_poly.entity_id
_entity_poly.type
_entity_poly.pdbx_seq_one_letter_code
_entity_poly.pdbx_strand_id
1 'polypeptide(L)' 'FEFGTQDGAGAPLNILQGQCIINISLDCLYHNVKRPIQIPQNILPDPIPIDFFFVRNALTETHDI' A
#
# COMPACT_ATOMS: atom_id res chain seq x y z
N PHE A 1 6.24 1.85 -17.73
CA PHE A 1 5.26 1.74 -16.64
C PHE A 1 5.95 2.32 -15.43
N GLU A 2 5.56 3.51 -14.98
CA GLU A 2 6.05 4.06 -13.71
C GLU A 2 5.12 3.56 -12.60
N PHE A 3 5.71 3.03 -11.54
CA PHE A 3 5.03 2.48 -10.38
C PHE A 3 5.54 3.22 -9.17
N GLY A 4 4.65 3.79 -8.36
CA GLY A 4 5.04 4.69 -7.28
C GLY A 4 4.08 5.86 -7.11
N THR A 5 4.43 6.78 -6.22
CA THR A 5 3.72 8.05 -6.01
C THR A 5 4.36 9.22 -6.75
N GLN A 6 5.55 9.00 -7.33
CA GLN A 6 6.39 9.99 -8.01
C GLN A 6 7.03 9.39 -9.28
N ASP A 7 7.40 10.26 -10.22
CA ASP A 7 8.14 9.90 -11.43
C ASP A 7 9.66 9.79 -11.18
N GLY A 8 10.44 9.46 -12.22
CA GLY A 8 11.90 9.39 -12.14
C GLY A 8 12.63 10.70 -11.78
N ALA A 9 11.94 11.84 -11.82
CA ALA A 9 12.43 13.15 -11.40
C ALA A 9 11.95 13.56 -10.00
N GLY A 10 11.17 12.72 -9.32
CA GLY A 10 10.58 12.98 -8.01
C GLY A 10 9.32 13.85 -8.05
N ALA A 11 8.78 14.15 -9.23
CA ALA A 11 7.53 14.89 -9.35
C ALA A 11 6.34 13.96 -9.02
N PRO A 12 5.34 14.42 -8.24
CA PRO A 12 4.20 13.58 -7.90
C PRO A 12 3.39 13.14 -9.13
N LEU A 13 3.15 11.83 -9.26
CA LEU A 13 2.32 11.29 -10.33
C LEU A 13 0.86 11.70 -10.13
N ASN A 14 0.18 12.15 -11.19
CA ASN A 14 -1.25 12.45 -11.16
C ASN A 14 -2.08 11.17 -11.11
N ILE A 15 -2.20 10.59 -9.91
CA ILE A 15 -2.93 9.36 -9.62
C ILE A 15 -4.33 9.77 -9.16
N LEU A 16 -5.37 9.27 -9.83
CA LEU A 16 -6.76 9.37 -9.37
C LEU A 16 -7.05 8.25 -8.35
N GLN A 17 -7.97 8.50 -7.43
CA GLN A 17 -8.45 7.47 -6.52
C GLN A 17 -8.94 6.23 -7.30
N GLY A 18 -8.48 5.05 -6.88
CA GLY A 18 -8.79 3.76 -7.50
C GLY A 18 -8.03 3.45 -8.78
N GLN A 19 -7.21 4.36 -9.30
CA GLN A 19 -6.46 4.15 -10.55
C GLN A 19 -5.27 3.20 -10.37
N CYS A 20 -4.63 3.23 -9.20
CA CYS A 20 -3.46 2.42 -8.90
C CYS A 20 -3.64 1.73 -7.54
N ILE A 21 -4.16 0.50 -7.58
CA ILE A 21 -4.39 -0.34 -6.40
C ILE A 21 -3.44 -1.53 -6.47
N ILE A 22 -2.71 -1.78 -5.38
CA ILE A 22 -2.02 -3.06 -5.16
C ILE A 22 -2.78 -3.89 -4.14
N ASN A 23 -2.83 -5.19 -4.38
CA ASN A 23 -3.45 -6.14 -3.49
C ASN A 23 -2.35 -6.96 -2.82
N ILE A 24 -2.17 -6.77 -1.52
CA ILE A 24 -1.18 -7.52 -0.73
C ILE A 24 -1.90 -8.66 -0.02
N SER A 25 -1.59 -9.90 -0.39
CA SER A 25 -2.12 -11.06 0.33
C SER A 25 -1.61 -11.08 1.77
N LEU A 26 -2.46 -11.49 2.71
CA LEU A 26 -2.05 -11.72 4.09
C LEU A 26 -0.93 -12.77 4.18
N ASP A 27 -0.89 -13.76 3.29
CA ASP A 27 0.20 -14.74 3.26
C ASP A 27 1.55 -14.09 2.92
N CYS A 28 1.55 -13.01 2.13
CA CYS A 28 2.75 -12.21 1.88
C CYS A 28 3.16 -11.40 3.11
N LEU A 29 2.19 -10.74 3.76
CA LEU A 29 2.45 -9.88 4.92
C LEU A 29 2.90 -10.68 6.15
N TYR A 30 2.33 -11.86 6.35
CA TYR A 30 2.64 -12.78 7.44
C TYR A 30 3.58 -13.91 6.98
N HIS A 31 4.30 -13.70 5.87
CA HIS A 31 5.26 -14.67 5.39
C HIS A 31 6.29 -14.99 6.49
N ASN A 32 6.51 -16.29 6.73
CA ASN A 32 7.47 -16.80 7.71
C ASN A 32 7.18 -16.43 9.18
N VAL A 33 5.95 -16.01 9.48
CA VAL A 33 5.51 -15.82 10.86
C VAL A 33 5.49 -17.16 11.58
N LYS A 34 6.23 -17.23 12.71
CA LYS A 34 6.36 -18.47 13.49
C LYS A 34 5.07 -18.78 14.23
N ARG A 35 4.72 -20.07 14.30
CA ARG A 35 3.66 -20.56 15.20
C ARG A 35 3.97 -20.13 16.64
N PRO A 36 2.97 -19.76 17.45
CA PRO A 36 1.54 -20.01 17.29
C PRO A 36 0.73 -18.86 16.67
N ILE A 37 1.37 -17.84 16.11
CA ILE A 37 0.66 -16.65 15.59
C ILE A 37 -0.28 -17.09 14.44
N GLN A 38 -1.58 -16.84 14.62
CA GLN A 38 -2.59 -17.05 13.59
C GLN A 38 -2.72 -15.79 12.76
N ILE A 39 -2.76 -15.94 11.44
CA ILE A 39 -3.03 -14.82 10.52
C ILE A 39 -4.47 -14.34 10.78
N PRO A 40 -4.69 -13.06 11.08
CA PRO A 40 -5.99 -12.55 11.50
C PRO A 40 -6.91 -12.30 10.30
N GLN A 41 -7.27 -13.38 9.58
CA GLN A 41 -8.15 -13.35 8.39
C GLN A 41 -9.55 -12.78 8.67
N ASN A 42 -9.98 -12.76 9.94
CA ASN A 42 -11.27 -12.23 10.35
C ASN A 42 -11.24 -10.72 10.70
N ILE A 43 -10.05 -10.11 10.74
CA ILE A 43 -9.86 -8.70 11.13
C ILE A 43 -9.46 -7.86 9.93
N LEU A 44 -8.63 -8.41 9.03
CA LEU A 44 -8.13 -7.74 7.85
C LEU A 44 -8.72 -8.38 6.58
N PRO A 45 -9.07 -7.58 5.57
CA PRO A 45 -9.40 -8.13 4.26
C PRO A 45 -8.18 -8.87 3.69
N ASP A 46 -8.43 -9.97 3.00
CA ASP A 46 -7.41 -10.71 2.24
C ASP A 46 -7.85 -10.83 0.79
N PRO A 47 -7.15 -10.18 -0.16
CA PRO A 47 -5.97 -9.34 0.02
C PRO A 47 -6.29 -7.97 0.63
N ILE A 48 -5.28 -7.33 1.22
CA ILE A 48 -5.34 -5.93 1.66
C ILE A 48 -5.17 -5.03 0.44
N PRO A 49 -6.17 -4.22 0.06
CA PRO A 49 -6.02 -3.24 -0.99
C PRO A 49 -5.28 -2.01 -0.48
N ILE A 50 -4.24 -1.58 -1.21
CA ILE A 50 -3.55 -0.32 -0.98
C ILE A 50 -3.70 0.53 -2.23
N ASP A 51 -4.40 1.64 -2.10
CA ASP A 51 -4.57 2.63 -3.16
C ASP A 51 -3.51 3.73 -3.01
N PHE A 52 -2.70 3.89 -4.07
CA PHE A 52 -1.57 4.81 -4.09
C PHE A 52 -1.98 6.28 -4.02
N PHE A 53 -3.23 6.61 -4.35
CA PHE A 53 -3.78 7.94 -4.10
C PHE A 53 -3.69 8.31 -2.60
N PHE A 54 -4.16 7.41 -1.72
CA PHE A 54 -4.10 7.64 -0.28
C PHE A 54 -2.68 7.57 0.27
N VAL A 55 -1.84 6.68 -0.26
CA VAL A 55 -0.41 6.61 0.12
C VAL A 55 0.30 7.93 -0.20
N ARG A 56 0.09 8.48 -1.39
CA ARG A 56 0.65 9.78 -1.78
C ARG A 56 0.18 10.88 -0.84
N ASN A 57 -1.12 10.95 -0.54
CA ASN A 57 -1.66 11.98 0.33
C ASN A 57 -1.07 11.88 1.74
N ALA A 58 -1.05 10.69 2.33
CA ALA A 58 -0.47 10.46 3.65
C ALA A 58 1.02 10.82 3.70
N LEU A 59 1.80 10.47 2.67
CA LEU A 59 3.21 10.85 2.59
C LEU A 59 3.37 12.37 2.48
N THR A 60 2.53 13.04 1.70
CA THR A 60 2.59 14.50 1.56
C THR A 60 2.26 15.19 2.88
N GLU A 61 1.16 14.78 3.55
CA GLU A 61 0.74 15.30 4.85
C GLU A 61 1.79 15.05 5.96
N THR A 62 2.54 13.95 5.88
CA THR A 62 3.58 13.61 6.87
C THR A 62 4.89 14.40 6.65
N HIS A 63 5.11 14.94 5.45
CA HIS A 63 6.35 15.66 5.09
C HIS A 63 6.17 17.19 4.96
N ASP A 64 4.98 17.73 5.24
CA ASP A 64 4.78 19.15 5.48
C ASP A 64 5.42 19.54 6.84
N ILE A 65 6.75 19.74 6.83
CA ILE A 65 7.57 20.44 7.84
C ILE A 65 8.06 21.76 7.23
#